data_AF-A0A1Q3A9M0-F1
#
_entry.id   AF-A0A1Q3A9M0-F1
#
_cell.length_a   1.000
_cell.length_b   1.000
_cell.length_c   1.000
_cell.angle_alpha   90.00
_cell.angle_beta   90.00
_cell.angle_gamma   90.00
#
_symmetry.space_group_name_H-M   'P 1'
#
loop_
_entity.id
_entity.type
_entity.pdbx_description
1 polymer ?
#
loop_
_entity_poly.entity_id
_entity_poly.type
_entity_poly.pdbx_seq_one_letter_code
_entity_poly.pdbx_strand_id
1 'polypeptide(L)'
;MPQKALKVNKKPKDPRRITKKQKNPKRAAPLHIKPKKKSLNQFKELNKTVSLTATTEKLIASRVGHLELVKGNRKEVEKEKQKHNNRK
;
A
#
# COMPACT_ATOMS: atom_id res chain seq x y z
N MET A 1 11.44 52.84 45.25
CA MET A 1 12.60 51.93 45.07
C MET A 1 12.63 51.47 43.62
N PRO A 2 13.67 51.79 42.82
CA PRO A 2 13.73 51.34 41.44
C PRO A 2 13.94 49.81 41.39
N GLN A 3 13.09 49.11 40.63
CA GLN A 3 13.12 47.65 40.51
C GLN A 3 14.29 47.20 39.62
N LYS A 4 15.14 46.31 40.14
CA LYS A 4 16.32 45.80 39.44
C LYS A 4 15.90 44.97 38.21
N ALA A 5 16.60 45.16 37.08
CA ALA A 5 16.29 44.48 35.83
C ALA A 5 16.37 42.94 35.97
N LEU A 6 15.35 42.24 35.45
CA LEU A 6 15.27 40.78 35.43
C LEU A 6 16.40 40.19 34.56
N LYS A 7 17.13 39.22 35.11
CA LYS A 7 18.22 38.53 34.42
C LYS A 7 17.64 37.59 33.35
N VAL A 8 17.52 38.07 32.12
CA VAL A 8 17.05 37.25 30.99
C VAL A 8 18.16 36.31 30.54
N ASN A 9 17.88 35.00 30.50
CA ASN A 9 18.81 34.02 29.96
C ASN A 9 18.96 34.22 28.44
N LYS A 10 20.07 34.84 28.02
CA LYS A 10 20.42 35.12 26.61
C LYS A 10 20.92 33.90 25.83
N LYS A 11 20.84 32.68 26.38
CA LYS A 11 21.33 31.49 25.70
C LYS A 11 20.42 31.16 24.50
N PRO A 12 20.97 30.99 23.28
CA PRO A 12 20.19 30.55 22.14
C PRO A 12 19.59 29.18 22.45
N LYS A 13 18.30 28.99 22.14
CA LYS A 13 17.61 27.71 22.38
C LYS A 13 18.13 26.69 21.37
N ASP A 14 18.43 25.48 21.85
CA ASP A 14 18.87 24.36 21.01
C ASP A 14 17.89 24.12 19.84
N PRO A 15 18.35 24.08 18.57
CA PRO A 15 17.50 23.84 17.41
C PRO A 15 16.84 22.44 17.39
N ARG A 16 17.35 21.48 18.17
CA ARG A 16 16.72 20.15 18.36
C ARG A 16 15.54 20.19 19.34
N ARG A 17 15.33 21.31 20.03
CA ARG A 17 14.22 21.48 20.95
C ARG A 17 12.91 21.51 20.15
N ILE A 18 12.14 20.44 20.26
CA ILE A 18 10.81 20.32 19.68
C ILE A 18 9.96 21.48 20.22
N THR A 19 9.69 22.46 19.36
CA THR A 19 8.83 23.59 19.73
C THR A 19 7.37 23.14 19.55
N LYS A 20 6.47 23.69 20.37
CA LYS A 20 5.01 23.45 20.24
C LYS A 20 4.44 23.86 18.87
N LYS A 21 5.22 24.55 18.02
CA LYS A 21 4.84 25.05 16.69
C LYS A 21 5.60 24.37 15.54
N GLN A 22 6.19 23.20 15.76
CA GLN A 22 6.93 22.48 14.72
C GLN A 22 5.96 21.94 13.64
N LYS A 23 6.12 22.42 12.40
CA LYS A 23 5.25 22.07 11.25
C LYS A 23 5.69 20.81 10.49
N ASN A 24 6.83 20.23 10.84
CA ASN A 24 7.34 19.04 10.16
C ASN A 24 6.58 17.80 10.66
N PRO A 25 5.96 17.00 9.78
CA PRO A 25 5.28 15.78 10.19
C PRO A 25 6.29 14.80 10.82
N LYS A 26 5.83 14.03 11.82
CA LYS A 26 6.64 12.96 12.42
C LYS A 26 7.03 11.94 11.34
N ARG A 27 8.17 11.25 11.51
CA ARG A 27 8.61 10.20 10.57
C ARG A 27 7.58 9.08 10.39
N ALA A 28 6.80 8.78 11.44
CA ALA A 28 5.71 7.80 11.40
C ALA A 28 4.34 8.41 11.03
N ALA A 29 4.28 9.68 10.62
CA ALA A 29 3.03 10.29 10.22
C ALA A 29 2.58 9.75 8.84
N PRO A 30 1.28 9.50 8.63
CA PRO A 30 0.76 9.11 7.34
C PRO A 30 1.10 10.15 6.26
N LEU A 31 1.68 9.69 5.15
CA LEU A 31 1.99 10.55 4.01
C LEU A 31 0.71 10.83 3.22
N HIS A 32 0.35 12.12 3.08
CA HIS A 32 -0.76 12.53 2.22
C HIS A 32 -0.36 12.50 0.75
N ILE A 33 -0.45 11.32 0.12
CA ILE A 33 -0.25 11.15 -1.33
C ILE A 33 -1.54 11.56 -2.05
N LYS A 34 -1.82 12.87 -2.07
CA LYS A 34 -2.90 13.46 -2.86
C LYS A 34 -2.33 14.35 -3.96
N PRO A 35 -2.90 14.35 -5.17
CA PRO A 35 -2.47 15.27 -6.21
C PRO A 35 -2.67 16.71 -5.76
N LYS A 36 -1.69 17.57 -6.02
CA LYS A 36 -1.75 19.00 -5.66
C LYS A 36 -2.66 19.80 -6.60
N LYS A 37 -2.81 19.34 -7.85
CA LYS A 37 -3.61 19.99 -8.88
C LYS A 37 -4.99 19.35 -8.95
N LYS A 38 -6.04 20.18 -9.00
CA LYS A 38 -7.44 19.72 -9.08
C LYS A 38 -7.71 18.86 -10.33
N SER A 39 -7.12 19.21 -11.47
CA SER A 39 -7.25 18.46 -12.72
C SER A 39 -6.73 17.03 -12.65
N LEU A 40 -5.80 16.72 -11.73
CA LEU A 40 -5.25 15.38 -11.56
C LEU A 40 -6.04 14.50 -10.59
N ASN A 41 -7.12 15.00 -9.97
CA ASN A 41 -7.95 14.21 -9.06
C ASN A 41 -8.61 13.01 -9.76
N GLN A 42 -9.00 13.17 -11.03
CA GLN A 42 -9.62 12.11 -11.84
C GLN A 42 -8.72 10.86 -12.01
N PHE A 43 -7.39 11.04 -12.07
CA PHE A 43 -6.45 9.93 -12.18
C PHE A 43 -6.35 9.09 -10.91
N LYS A 44 -6.65 9.67 -9.74
CA LYS A 44 -6.72 8.92 -8.48
C LYS A 44 -7.89 7.93 -8.46
N GLU A 45 -8.99 8.29 -9.10
CA GLU A 45 -10.19 7.44 -9.21
C GLU A 45 -10.00 6.35 -10.26
N LEU A 46 -9.37 6.69 -11.39
CA LEU A 46 -9.00 5.73 -12.43
C LEU A 46 -8.09 4.60 -11.89
N ASN A 47 -7.16 4.88 -10.98
CA ASN A 47 -6.26 3.85 -10.44
C ASN A 47 -6.97 2.71 -9.66
N LYS A 48 -8.20 2.90 -9.18
CA LYS A 48 -8.94 1.85 -8.47
C LYS A 48 -9.69 0.90 -9.41
N THR A 49 -10.00 1.36 -10.63
CA THR A 49 -10.80 0.62 -11.62
C THR A 49 -10.01 0.18 -12.84
N VAL A 50 -8.81 0.73 -13.09
CA VAL A 50 -8.06 0.58 -14.36
C VAL A 50 -6.95 -0.49 -14.32
N SER A 51 -6.77 -1.23 -13.23
CA SER A 51 -5.95 -2.45 -13.33
C SER A 51 -6.80 -3.56 -13.95
N LEU A 52 -7.05 -3.44 -15.26
CA LEU A 52 -7.63 -4.51 -16.09
C LEU A 52 -6.90 -5.83 -15.81
N THR A 53 -5.57 -5.76 -15.64
CA THR A 53 -4.72 -6.87 -15.22
C THR A 53 -5.19 -7.51 -13.91
N ALA A 54 -5.36 -6.75 -12.82
CA ALA A 54 -5.84 -7.30 -11.54
C ALA A 54 -7.24 -7.92 -11.64
N THR A 55 -8.15 -7.32 -12.41
CA THR A 55 -9.49 -7.90 -12.63
C THR A 55 -9.44 -9.20 -13.44
N THR A 56 -8.59 -9.25 -14.48
CA THR A 56 -8.37 -10.46 -15.28
C THR A 56 -7.64 -11.54 -14.49
N GLU A 57 -6.65 -11.19 -13.67
CA GLU A 57 -5.95 -12.12 -12.77
C GLU A 57 -6.91 -12.76 -11.76
N LYS A 58 -7.80 -11.97 -11.16
CA LYS A 58 -8.84 -12.48 -10.25
C LYS A 58 -9.82 -13.42 -10.97
N LEU A 59 -10.25 -13.06 -12.18
CA LEU A 59 -11.15 -13.90 -12.98
C LEU A 59 -10.47 -15.21 -13.36
N ILE A 60 -9.24 -15.16 -13.86
CA ILE A 60 -8.42 -16.33 -14.21
C ILE A 60 -8.23 -17.23 -12.97
N ALA A 61 -7.85 -16.66 -11.83
CA ALA A 61 -7.66 -17.42 -10.59
C ALA A 61 -8.96 -18.11 -10.13
N SER A 62 -10.11 -17.42 -10.17
CA SER A 62 -11.40 -18.02 -9.80
C SER A 62 -11.80 -19.18 -10.73
N ARG A 63 -11.53 -19.04 -12.03
CA ARG A 63 -11.84 -20.06 -13.02
C ARG A 63 -10.89 -21.25 -12.92
N VAL A 64 -9.59 -21.01 -12.72
CA VAL A 64 -8.59 -22.07 -12.53
C VAL A 64 -8.87 -22.85 -11.24
N GLY A 65 -9.12 -22.17 -10.11
CA GLY A 65 -9.44 -22.86 -8.84
C GLY A 65 -10.73 -23.67 -8.91
N HIS A 66 -11.78 -23.16 -9.59
CA HIS A 66 -12.99 -23.94 -9.81
C HIS A 66 -12.74 -25.17 -10.71
N LEU A 67 -11.91 -25.02 -11.75
CA LEU A 67 -11.53 -26.12 -12.63
C LEU A 67 -10.68 -27.18 -11.92
N GLU A 68 -9.83 -26.79 -10.97
CA GLU A 68 -9.08 -27.73 -10.14
C GLU A 68 -10.02 -28.60 -9.28
N LEU A 69 -11.10 -28.02 -8.73
CA LEU A 69 -12.09 -28.78 -7.98
C LEU A 69 -12.95 -29.71 -8.86
N VAL A 70 -13.31 -29.27 -10.06
CA VAL A 70 -14.20 -30.05 -10.97
C VAL A 70 -13.43 -31.10 -11.77
N LYS A 71 -12.23 -30.76 -12.26
CA LYS A 71 -11.44 -31.59 -13.20
C LYS A 71 -10.18 -32.20 -12.57
N GLY A 72 -9.80 -31.80 -11.36
CA GLY A 72 -8.54 -32.20 -10.72
C GLY A 72 -7.34 -31.40 -11.23
N ASN A 73 -6.21 -31.51 -10.51
CA ASN A 73 -4.99 -30.82 -10.89
C ASN A 73 -4.42 -31.41 -12.18
N ARG A 74 -3.74 -30.60 -13.00
CA ARG A 74 -3.10 -31.06 -14.25
C ARG A 74 -2.20 -32.28 -14.05
N LYS A 75 -1.42 -32.29 -12.96
CA LYS A 75 -0.53 -33.40 -12.61
C LYS A 75 -1.29 -34.68 -12.26
N GLU A 76 -2.46 -34.57 -11.63
CA GLU A 76 -3.31 -35.72 -11.29
C GLU A 76 -3.94 -36.29 -12.56
N VAL A 77 -4.52 -35.41 -13.40
CA VAL A 77 -5.10 -35.80 -14.69
C VAL A 77 -4.07 -36.47 -15.61
N GLU A 78 -2.84 -35.94 -15.67
CA GLU A 78 -1.76 -36.55 -16.45
C GLU A 78 -1.34 -37.92 -15.89
N LYS A 79 -1.25 -38.06 -14.56
CA LYS A 79 -0.98 -39.35 -13.91
C LYS A 79 -2.09 -40.37 -14.13
N GLU A 80 -3.35 -39.97 -14.04
CA GLU A 80 -4.50 -40.84 -14.31
C GLU A 80 -4.51 -41.33 -15.76
N LYS A 81 -4.23 -40.43 -16.71
CA LYS A 81 -4.11 -40.80 -18.13
C LYS A 81 -2.98 -41.78 -18.38
N GLN A 82 -1.81 -41.58 -17.76
CA GLN A 82 -0.70 -42.53 -17.87
C GLN A 82 -1.06 -43.90 -17.27
N LYS A 83 -1.70 -43.93 -16.09
CA LYS A 83 -2.17 -45.18 -15.47
C LYS A 83 -3.22 -45.91 -16.31
N HIS A 84 -4.14 -45.16 -16.92
CA HIS A 84 -5.16 -45.73 -17.80
C HIS A 84 -4.55 -46.31 -19.09
N ASN A 85 -3.58 -45.61 -19.68
CA ASN A 85 -2.89 -46.08 -20.89
C ASN A 85 -2.01 -47.31 -20.62
N ASN A 86 -1.38 -47.41 -19.45
CA ASN A 86 -0.58 -48.59 -19.07
C ASN A 86 -1.44 -49.81 -18.68
N ARG A 87 -2.75 -49.62 -18.47
CA ARG A 87 -3.71 -50.70 -18.13
C ARG A 87 -4.45 -51.25 -19.36
N LYS A 88 -4.36 -50.57 -20.50
CA LYS A 88 -4.84 -51.06 -21.80
C LYS A 88 -3.70 -51.72 -22.56
#